data_AF-A0A225DER7-F1
#
_entry.id   AF-A0A225DER7-F1
#
_cell.length_a   1.000
_cell.length_b   1.000
_cell.length_c   1.000
_cell.angle_alpha   90.00
_cell.angle_beta   90.00
_cell.angle_gamma   90.00
#
_symmetry.space_group_name_H-M   'P 1'
#
loop_
_entity.id
_entity.type
_entity.pdbx_description
1 polymer ?
#
loop_
_entity_poly.entity_id
_entity_poly.type
_entity_poly.pdbx_seq_one_letter_code
_entity_poly.pdbx_strand_id
1 'polypeptide(L)' 'MVVDGVTVETESFNFTTAAEEHNAENALFLRDAAQVAGAYEMNWERLWSESR' A
#
# COMPACT_ATOMS: atom_id res chain seq x y z
N MET A 1 -1.07 0.02 1.27
CA MET A 1 -0.86 0.48 2.67
C MET A 1 0.44 -0.08 3.26
N VAL A 2 1.12 0.64 4.18
CA VAL A 2 2.25 0.13 4.98
C VAL A 2 1.81 0.10 6.45
N VAL A 3 2.07 -1.00 7.16
CA VAL A 3 1.67 -1.19 8.58
C VAL A 3 2.86 -1.69 9.41
N ASP A 4 3.10 -1.02 10.54
CA ASP A 4 4.11 -1.33 11.56
C ASP A 4 5.54 -1.55 11.02
N GLY A 5 5.86 -0.99 9.86
CA GLY A 5 7.18 -1.13 9.22
C GLY A 5 7.52 -2.56 8.76
N VAL A 6 6.57 -3.50 8.80
CA VAL A 6 6.81 -4.92 8.47
C VAL A 6 5.76 -5.52 7.55
N THR A 7 4.66 -4.83 7.30
CA THR A 7 3.56 -5.33 6.48
C THR A 7 3.23 -4.35 5.36
N VAL A 8 2.97 -4.88 4.17
CA VAL A 8 2.53 -4.09 3.00
C VAL A 8 1.29 -4.74 2.40
N GLU A 9 0.30 -3.89 2.12
CA GLU A 9 -0.83 -4.20 1.25
C GLU A 9 -0.71 -3.37 -0.04
N THR A 10 -0.84 -4.00 -1.20
CA THR A 10 -0.66 -3.36 -2.52
C THR A 10 -1.39 -4.17 -3.60
N GLU A 11 -1.27 -3.77 -4.87
CA GLU A 11 -1.97 -4.22 -6.09
C GLU A 11 -3.07 -3.25 -6.60
N SER A 12 -3.97 -3.71 -7.47
CA SER A 12 -4.92 -2.87 -8.21
C SER A 12 -6.07 -2.32 -7.36
N PHE A 13 -6.30 -2.92 -6.18
CA PHE A 13 -7.37 -2.50 -5.28
C PHE A 13 -7.22 -1.04 -4.84
N ASN A 14 -8.18 -0.20 -5.26
CA ASN A 14 -8.27 1.19 -4.84
C ASN A 14 -9.20 1.32 -3.62
N PHE A 15 -8.97 2.29 -2.72
CA PHE A 15 -9.84 2.52 -1.56
C PHE A 15 -11.14 3.27 -1.95
N THR A 16 -12.04 2.58 -2.66
CA THR A 16 -13.30 3.12 -3.17
C THR A 16 -14.40 2.06 -3.15
N THR A 17 -15.67 2.49 -3.06
CA THR A 17 -16.83 1.58 -3.15
C THR A 17 -16.88 0.80 -4.47
N ALA A 18 -16.43 1.40 -5.57
CA ALA A 18 -16.39 0.70 -6.86
C ALA A 18 -15.40 -0.48 -6.84
N ALA A 19 -14.23 -0.32 -6.23
CA ALA A 19 -13.25 -1.40 -6.08
C ALA A 19 -13.74 -2.52 -5.14
N GLU A 20 -14.51 -2.17 -4.10
CA GLU A 20 -15.08 -3.14 -3.16
C GLU A 20 -16.23 -3.96 -3.77
N GLU A 21 -17.10 -3.32 -4.55
CA GLU A 21 -18.39 -3.91 -4.92
C GLU A 21 -18.55 -4.23 -6.41
N HIS A 22 -17.75 -3.62 -7.29
CA HIS A 22 -18.03 -3.62 -8.74
C HIS A 22 -16.86 -4.07 -9.62
N ASN A 23 -15.62 -3.69 -9.28
CA ASN A 23 -14.47 -4.02 -10.10
C ASN A 23 -13.90 -5.41 -9.76
N ALA A 24 -13.28 -6.04 -10.75
CA ALA A 24 -12.44 -7.21 -10.52
C ALA A 24 -11.03 -6.74 -10.15
N GLU A 25 -10.76 -6.58 -8.86
CA GLU A 25 -9.48 -6.14 -8.32
C GLU A 25 -8.71 -7.29 -7.66
N ASN A 26 -7.39 -7.13 -7.51
CA ASN A 26 -6.57 -7.95 -6.64
C ASN A 26 -5.96 -7.12 -5.51
N ALA A 27 -5.70 -7.77 -4.37
CA ALA A 27 -4.95 -7.22 -3.25
C ALA A 27 -3.95 -8.27 -2.76
N LEU A 28 -2.70 -7.85 -2.55
CA LEU A 28 -1.63 -8.68 -2.01
C LEU A 28 -1.28 -8.21 -0.60
N PHE A 29 -1.26 -9.14 0.36
CA PHE A 29 -0.92 -8.87 1.75
C PHE A 29 0.40 -9.54 2.12
N LEU A 30 1.48 -8.76 2.18
CA LEU A 30 2.83 -9.22 2.51
C LEU A 30 3.10 -8.99 3.99
N ARG A 31 3.32 -10.07 4.74
CA ARG A 31 3.60 -10.05 6.18
C ARG A 31 5.06 -10.35 6.48
N ASP A 32 5.55 -9.83 7.60
CA ASP A 32 6.93 -10.03 8.08
C ASP A 32 7.99 -9.69 7.00
N ALA A 33 7.67 -8.71 6.16
CA ALA A 33 8.39 -8.31 4.97
C ALA A 33 9.05 -6.94 5.16
N ALA A 34 9.83 -6.79 6.24
CA ALA A 34 10.44 -5.50 6.64
C ALA A 34 11.20 -4.79 5.51
N GLN A 35 11.89 -5.53 4.65
CA GLN A 35 12.61 -4.94 3.50
C GLN A 35 11.65 -4.30 2.48
N VAL A 36 10.51 -4.95 2.20
CA VAL A 36 9.52 -4.43 1.27
C VAL A 36 8.77 -3.25 1.90
N ALA A 37 8.41 -3.37 3.18
CA ALA A 37 7.77 -2.29 3.92
C ALA A 37 8.62 -1.02 3.95
N GLY A 38 9.92 -1.12 4.26
CA GLY A 38 10.83 0.02 4.25
C GLY A 38 10.98 0.68 2.87
N ALA A 39 10.96 -0.10 1.78
CA ALA A 39 10.99 0.46 0.43
C ALA A 39 9.73 1.27 0.11
N TYR A 40 8.56 0.78 0.49
CA TYR A 40 7.29 1.51 0.31
C TYR A 40 7.22 2.76 1.20
N GLU A 41 7.68 2.66 2.45
CA GLU A 41 7.72 3.78 3.41
C GLU A 41 8.59 4.93 2.91
N MET A 42 9.82 4.66 2.43
CA MET A 42 10.68 5.69 1.85
C MET A 42 10.03 6.42 0.66
N ASN A 43 9.33 5.68 -0.21
CA ASN A 43 8.64 6.31 -1.34
C ASN A 43 7.43 7.14 -0.88
N TRP A 44 6.69 6.67 0.14
CA TRP A 44 5.61 7.44 0.74
C TRP A 44 6.11 8.73 1.38
N GLU A 45 7.19 8.68 2.18
CA GLU A 45 7.78 9.87 2.81
C GLU A 45 8.22 10.90 1.78
N ARG A 46 8.85 10.45 0.69
CA ARG A 46 9.24 11.33 -0.43
C ARG A 46 8.02 12.05 -1.00
N LEU A 47 6.96 11.30 -1.37
CA LEU A 47 5.74 11.88 -1.93
C LEU A 47 5.02 12.80 -0.93
N TRP A 48 5.00 12.42 0.36
CA TRP A 48 4.42 13.24 1.42
C TRP A 48 5.17 14.55 1.59
N SER A 49 6.50 14.54 1.54
CA SER A 49 7.33 15.76 1.62
C SER A 49 7.10 16.74 0.45
N GLU A 50 6.63 16.21 -0.69
CA GLU A 50 6.27 16.99 -1.88
C GLU A 50 4.80 17.46 -1.84
N SER A 51 3.99 16.92 -0.94
CA SER A 51 2.58 17.28 -0.78
C SER A 51 2.43 18.66 -0.13
N ARG A 52 1.47 19.46 -0.62
CA ARG A 52 1.18 20.81 -0.13
C ARG A 52 -0.14 20.85 0.62
#